data_AF-A0A947TK50-F1
#
_entry.id   AF-A0A947TK50-F1
#
_cell.length_a   1.000
_cell.length_b   1.000
_cell.length_c   1.000
_cell.angle_alpha   90.00
_cell.angle_beta   90.00
_cell.angle_gamma   90.00
#
_symmetry.space_group_name_H-M   'P 1'
#
loop_
_entity.id
_entity.type
_entity.pdbx_description
1 polymer ?
#
loop_
_entity_poly.entity_id
_entity_poly.type
_entity_poly.pdbx_seq_one_letter_code
_entity_poly.pdbx_strand_id
1 'polypeptide(L)'
;MRLSDGYPIIVCGKEKPEKYIRLSRFVMDAKEGEIVDHIFGDPLDNRRKNLRIVTPRQNALDRKTKNPSGFFGVTIHHPKGKAYCVGRFQLSSGKAPSFHLPDSPQNRIIAAFAHDKLVLQAGDEEYAPLNFPCFKSEPSRTFLLQEDLRKYKKQNIKKI
;
A
#
# COMPACT_ATOMS: atom_id res chain seq x y z
N MET A 1 -19.87 -24.56 8.33
CA MET A 1 -18.50 -24.05 8.12
C MET A 1 -17.98 -23.53 9.45
N ARG A 2 -16.81 -23.97 9.93
CA ARG A 2 -16.20 -23.40 11.15
C ARG A 2 -15.43 -22.15 10.79
N LEU A 3 -15.52 -21.13 11.64
CA LEU A 3 -14.81 -19.86 11.50
C LEU A 3 -13.86 -19.66 12.68
N SER A 4 -12.72 -19.02 12.44
CA SER A 4 -11.81 -18.50 13.46
C SER A 4 -11.43 -17.08 13.04
N ASP A 5 -11.68 -16.09 13.90
CA ASP A 5 -11.47 -14.66 13.62
C ASP A 5 -12.12 -14.17 12.31
N GLY A 6 -13.28 -14.75 11.95
CA GLY A 6 -13.99 -14.44 10.70
C GLY A 6 -13.48 -15.19 9.46
N TYR A 7 -12.44 -16.03 9.59
CA TYR A 7 -11.89 -16.82 8.49
C TYR A 7 -12.39 -18.27 8.51
N PRO A 8 -12.77 -18.85 7.36
CA PRO A 8 -13.08 -20.27 7.25
C PRO A 8 -11.87 -21.14 7.60
N ILE A 9 -12.11 -22.18 8.39
CA ILE A 9 -11.10 -23.14 8.82
C ILE A 9 -11.52 -24.58 8.47
N ILE A 10 -10.53 -25.37 8.04
CA ILE A 10 -10.59 -26.82 7.91
C ILE A 10 -10.07 -27.40 9.22
N VAL A 11 -10.78 -28.43 9.69
CA VAL A 11 -10.39 -29.21 10.87
C VAL A 11 -9.84 -30.53 10.39
N CYS A 12 -8.62 -30.85 10.78
CA CYS A 12 -7.98 -32.13 10.48
C CYS A 12 -7.84 -32.94 11.77
N GLY A 13 -8.12 -34.24 11.68
CA GLY A 13 -8.01 -35.21 12.77
C GLY A 13 -8.85 -36.45 12.47
N LYS A 14 -8.45 -37.62 12.98
CA LYS A 14 -9.15 -38.89 12.71
C LYS A 14 -10.39 -39.06 13.59
N GLU A 15 -10.22 -38.92 14.90
CA GLU A 15 -11.30 -39.08 15.89
C GLU A 15 -11.60 -37.79 16.65
N LYS A 16 -10.57 -36.95 16.85
CA LYS A 16 -10.65 -35.65 17.53
C LYS A 16 -9.94 -34.59 16.69
N PRO A 17 -10.35 -33.31 16.80
CA PRO A 17 -9.67 -32.23 16.09
C PRO A 17 -8.23 -32.08 16.61
N GLU A 18 -7.26 -32.30 15.73
CA GLU A 18 -5.83 -32.16 16.05
C GLU A 18 -5.27 -30.84 15.52
N LYS A 19 -5.73 -30.40 14.34
CA LYS A 19 -5.21 -29.21 13.67
C LYS A 19 -6.32 -28.40 13.01
N TYR A 20 -6.19 -27.08 13.12
CA TYR A 20 -7.03 -26.11 12.42
C TYR A 20 -6.18 -25.42 11.36
N ILE A 21 -6.63 -25.47 10.11
CA ILE A 21 -5.94 -24.86 8.97
C ILE A 21 -6.89 -23.86 8.32
N ARG A 22 -6.45 -22.62 8.07
CA ARG A 22 -7.26 -21.66 7.30
C ARG A 22 -7.54 -22.21 5.90
N LEU A 23 -8.80 -22.13 5.46
CA LEU A 23 -9.21 -22.61 4.14
C LEU A 23 -8.39 -21.96 3.02
N SER A 24 -8.12 -20.66 3.11
CA SER A 24 -7.29 -19.92 2.15
C SER A 24 -5.89 -20.50 2.01
N ARG A 25 -5.26 -20.91 3.12
CA ARG A 25 -3.94 -21.56 3.11
C ARG A 25 -3.98 -22.93 2.46
N PHE A 26 -5.02 -23.72 2.75
CA PHE A 26 -5.20 -25.03 2.15
C PHE A 26 -5.44 -24.91 0.63
N VAL A 27 -6.29 -23.99 0.20
CA VAL A 27 -6.55 -23.73 -1.22
C VAL A 27 -5.26 -23.34 -1.93
N MET A 28 -4.44 -22.47 -1.34
CA MET A 28 -3.19 -22.00 -1.98
C MET A 28 -2.00 -22.94 -1.84
N ASP A 29 -2.15 -24.08 -1.16
CA ASP A 29 -1.03 -24.96 -0.77
C ASP A 29 0.13 -24.19 -0.10
N ALA A 30 -0.24 -23.24 0.76
CA ALA A 30 0.69 -22.28 1.33
C ALA A 30 1.63 -22.93 2.35
N LYS A 31 2.94 -22.79 2.12
CA LYS A 31 4.00 -23.29 2.99
C LYS A 31 4.03 -22.55 4.32
N GLU A 32 4.72 -23.14 5.28
CA GLU A 32 4.97 -22.48 6.56
C GLU A 32 5.68 -21.14 6.34
N GLY A 33 5.20 -20.09 7.02
CA GLY A 33 5.71 -18.72 6.86
C GLY A 33 5.12 -17.92 5.70
N GLU A 34 4.49 -18.54 4.69
CA GLU A 34 3.82 -17.81 3.61
C GLU A 34 2.53 -17.15 4.10
N ILE A 35 2.24 -15.95 3.61
CA ILE A 35 1.01 -15.21 3.93
C ILE A 35 0.09 -15.28 2.71
N VAL A 36 -1.17 -15.70 2.94
CA VAL A 36 -2.22 -15.69 1.91
C VAL A 36 -3.13 -14.50 2.17
N ASP A 37 -3.12 -13.56 1.23
CA ASP A 37 -3.93 -12.34 1.23
C ASP A 37 -5.17 -12.52 0.34
N HIS A 38 -6.27 -11.86 0.72
CA HIS A 38 -7.52 -11.86 -0.06
C HIS A 38 -7.56 -10.55 -0.85
N ILE A 39 -7.48 -10.63 -2.18
CA ILE A 39 -7.35 -9.46 -3.08
C ILE A 39 -8.48 -8.43 -2.86
N PHE A 40 -9.68 -8.89 -2.49
CA PHE A 40 -10.85 -8.05 -2.25
C PHE A 40 -11.19 -7.86 -0.76
N GLY A 41 -10.37 -8.37 0.16
CA GLY A 41 -10.60 -8.29 1.60
C GLY A 41 -11.80 -9.09 2.12
N ASP A 42 -12.38 -9.98 1.31
CA ASP A 42 -13.44 -10.89 1.72
C ASP A 42 -12.85 -12.22 2.22
N PRO A 43 -12.85 -12.50 3.54
CA PRO A 43 -12.29 -13.72 4.11
C PRO A 43 -13.09 -14.98 3.76
N LEU A 44 -14.33 -14.84 3.28
CA LEU A 44 -15.19 -15.96 2.89
C LEU A 44 -14.96 -16.38 1.44
N ASP A 45 -14.44 -15.48 0.60
CA ASP A 45 -14.16 -15.76 -0.81
C ASP A 45 -12.80 -16.42 -1.02
N ASN A 46 -12.78 -17.74 -0.89
CA ASN A 46 -11.57 -18.56 -0.96
C ASN A 46 -11.29 -19.10 -2.38
N ARG A 47 -11.85 -18.48 -3.43
CA ARG A 47 -11.56 -18.88 -4.83
C ARG A 47 -10.12 -18.52 -5.15
N ARG A 48 -9.35 -19.42 -5.78
CA ARG A 48 -7.91 -19.21 -6.12
C ARG A 48 -7.61 -17.86 -6.77
N LYS A 49 -8.46 -17.39 -7.70
CA LYS A 49 -8.31 -16.10 -8.38
C LYS A 49 -8.43 -14.87 -7.48
N ASN A 50 -8.95 -15.03 -6.27
CA ASN A 50 -9.17 -13.97 -5.28
C ASN A 50 -8.14 -14.04 -4.13
N LEU A 51 -7.23 -15.01 -4.18
CA LEU A 51 -6.18 -15.22 -3.20
C LEU A 51 -4.82 -14.98 -3.85
N ARG A 52 -3.86 -14.49 -3.07
CA ARG A 52 -2.46 -14.36 -3.51
C ARG A 52 -1.50 -14.61 -2.36
N ILE A 53 -0.32 -15.14 -2.67
CA ILE A 53 0.77 -15.25 -1.71
C ILE A 53 1.51 -13.92 -1.70
N VAL A 54 1.68 -13.35 -0.50
CA VAL A 54 2.29 -12.02 -0.32
C VAL A 54 3.40 -12.07 0.71
N THR A 55 4.34 -11.13 0.58
CA THR A 55 5.31 -10.85 1.63
C THR A 55 4.64 -10.10 2.80
N PRO A 56 5.20 -10.17 4.02
CA PRO A 56 4.71 -9.36 5.15
C PRO A 56 4.62 -7.86 4.83
N ARG A 57 5.56 -7.35 4.02
CA ARG A 57 5.53 -5.97 3.53
C ARG A 57 4.30 -5.72 2.65
N GLN A 58 4.09 -6.52 1.61
CA GLN A 58 2.96 -6.35 0.68
C GLN A 58 1.63 -6.44 1.40
N ASN A 59 1.48 -7.40 2.33
CA ASN A 59 0.29 -7.54 3.16
C ASN A 59 0.01 -6.27 4.00
N ALA A 60 1.05 -5.56 4.43
CA ALA A 60 0.91 -4.32 5.18
C ALA A 60 0.52 -3.12 4.30
N LEU A 61 0.77 -3.17 2.99
CA LEU A 61 0.49 -2.07 2.06
C LEU A 61 -1.01 -1.86 1.81
N ASP A 62 -1.81 -2.91 1.90
CA ASP A 62 -3.27 -2.83 1.67
C ASP A 62 -4.04 -2.16 2.84
N ARG A 63 -3.33 -1.71 3.88
CA ARG A 63 -3.93 -1.07 5.05
C ARG A 63 -4.50 0.31 4.71
N LYS A 64 -5.81 0.37 4.48
CA LYS A 64 -6.57 1.62 4.46
C LYS A 64 -6.52 2.28 5.84
N THR A 65 -5.79 3.39 5.93
CA THR A 65 -5.65 4.13 7.18
C THR A 65 -6.53 5.37 7.15
N LYS A 66 -7.45 5.51 8.11
CA LYS A 66 -8.12 6.78 8.39
C LYS A 66 -7.13 7.69 9.09
N ASN A 67 -6.67 8.73 8.39
CA ASN A 67 -5.72 9.68 8.94
C ASN A 67 -6.20 11.13 8.70
N PRO A 68 -5.69 12.12 9.46
CA PRO A 68 -6.16 13.50 9.38
C PRO A 68 -5.94 14.18 8.01
N SER A 69 -5.06 13.64 7.16
CA SER A 69 -4.83 14.21 5.83
C SER A 69 -5.92 13.84 4.83
N GLY A 70 -6.63 12.73 5.07
CA GLY A 70 -7.60 12.16 4.13
C GLY A 70 -6.98 11.33 2.99
N PHE A 71 -5.65 11.25 2.90
CA PHE A 71 -4.93 10.56 1.82
C PHE A 71 -4.06 9.40 2.35
N PHE A 72 -3.97 8.31 1.60
CA PHE A 72 -3.09 7.18 1.86
C PHE A 72 -1.62 7.62 1.82
N GLY A 73 -0.85 7.16 2.80
CA GLY A 73 0.59 7.43 2.88
C GLY A 73 0.96 8.91 3.05
N VAL A 74 -0.02 9.75 3.42
CA VAL A 74 0.19 11.15 3.78
C VAL A 74 -0.01 11.32 5.28
N THR A 75 1.02 11.83 5.96
CA THR A 75 0.97 12.13 7.39
C THR A 75 1.10 13.63 7.63
N ILE A 76 0.46 14.12 8.69
CA ILE A 76 0.62 15.50 9.18
C ILE A 76 1.43 15.44 10.46
N HIS A 77 2.50 16.23 10.53
CA HIS A 77 3.34 16.33 11.73
C HIS A 77 3.61 17.80 12.07
N HIS A 78 3.83 18.08 13.36
CA HIS A 78 3.91 19.45 13.90
C HIS A 78 5.27 19.76 14.54
N PRO A 79 6.39 19.69 13.79
CA PRO A 79 7.70 20.02 14.35
C PRO A 79 7.76 21.51 14.72
N LYS A 80 8.16 21.80 15.96
CA LYS A 80 8.41 23.17 16.45
C LYS A 80 7.23 24.13 16.21
N GLY A 81 6.00 23.63 16.37
CA GLY A 81 4.76 24.43 16.23
C GLY A 81 4.33 24.72 14.79
N LYS A 82 5.05 24.22 13.77
CA LYS A 82 4.66 24.36 12.35
C LYS A 82 4.14 23.04 11.82
N ALA A 83 3.00 23.06 11.13
CA ALA A 83 2.41 21.87 10.54
C ALA A 83 3.01 21.57 9.15
N TYR A 84 3.31 20.31 8.88
CA TYR A 84 3.80 19.82 7.59
C TYR A 84 3.07 18.55 7.17
N CYS A 85 2.67 18.49 5.91
CA CYS A 85 2.18 17.28 5.28
C CYS A 85 3.33 16.52 4.58
N VAL A 86 3.33 15.20 4.70
CA VAL A 86 4.42 14.34 4.20
C VAL A 86 3.86 13.16 3.43
N GLY A 87 4.16 13.09 2.14
CA GLY A 87 3.93 11.89 1.34
C GLY A 87 5.13 10.96 1.44
N ARG A 88 4.94 9.71 1.86
CA ARG A 88 6.03 8.73 2.04
C ARG A 88 5.58 7.33 1.64
N PHE A 89 6.46 6.59 0.96
CA PHE A 89 6.23 5.17 0.67
C PHE A 89 7.43 4.32 1.07
N GLN A 90 7.18 3.17 1.68
CA GLN A 90 8.21 2.23 2.14
C GLN A 90 8.56 1.24 1.03
N LEU A 91 9.76 1.33 0.46
CA LEU A 91 10.23 0.46 -0.61
C LEU A 91 10.62 -0.93 -0.10
N SER A 92 10.69 -1.91 -1.00
CA SER A 92 11.17 -3.28 -0.72
C SER A 92 12.61 -3.30 -0.20
N SER A 93 13.42 -2.32 -0.60
CA SER A 93 14.79 -2.12 -0.11
C SER A 93 14.90 -1.65 1.34
N GLY A 94 13.79 -1.40 2.03
CA GLY A 94 13.80 -0.82 3.38
C GLY A 94 13.93 0.71 3.41
N LYS A 95 14.16 1.36 2.26
CA LYS A 95 14.18 2.83 2.15
C LYS A 95 12.76 3.40 2.11
N ALA A 96 12.56 4.56 2.75
CA ALA A 96 11.28 5.26 2.79
C ALA A 96 11.42 6.71 2.29
N PRO A 97 11.57 6.93 0.96
CA PRO A 97 11.58 8.28 0.40
C PRO A 97 10.34 9.06 0.87
N SER A 98 10.55 10.31 1.25
CA SER A 98 9.50 11.19 1.76
C SER A 98 9.57 12.58 1.14
N PHE A 99 8.41 13.17 0.91
CA PHE A 99 8.26 14.50 0.36
C PHE A 99 7.48 15.38 1.34
N HIS A 100 8.09 16.50 1.77
CA HIS A 100 7.58 17.34 2.86
C HIS A 100 7.14 18.70 2.31
N LEU A 101 5.97 19.17 2.73
CA LEU A 101 5.44 20.50 2.40
C LEU A 101 4.78 21.12 3.64
N PRO A 102 4.77 22.46 3.77
CA PRO A 102 3.92 23.13 4.75
C PRO A 102 2.48 22.63 4.64
N ASP A 103 1.82 22.38 5.76
CA ASP A 103 0.46 21.84 5.72
C ASP A 103 -0.53 22.85 5.13
N SER A 104 -1.24 22.43 4.10
CA SER A 104 -2.40 23.10 3.52
C SER A 104 -3.25 22.06 2.76
N PRO A 105 -4.55 22.30 2.53
CA PRO A 105 -5.39 21.39 1.75
C PRO A 105 -4.79 21.07 0.37
N GLN A 106 -4.23 22.06 -0.32
CA GLN A 106 -3.58 21.90 -1.63
C GLN A 106 -2.29 21.08 -1.53
N ASN A 107 -1.48 21.32 -0.52
CA ASN A 107 -0.22 20.61 -0.34
C ASN A 107 -0.43 19.14 0.06
N ARG A 108 -1.52 18.82 0.76
CA ARG A 108 -1.91 17.43 1.05
C ARG A 108 -2.20 16.64 -0.24
N ILE A 109 -2.85 17.27 -1.22
CA ILE A 109 -3.06 16.68 -2.56
C ILE A 109 -1.72 16.42 -3.25
N ILE A 110 -0.79 17.39 -3.21
CA ILE A 110 0.55 17.23 -3.80
C ILE A 110 1.34 16.11 -3.11
N ALA A 111 1.25 16.02 -1.78
CA ALA A 111 1.86 14.93 -1.01
C ALA A 111 1.27 13.56 -1.39
N ALA A 112 -0.04 13.49 -1.64
CA ALA A 112 -0.72 12.29 -2.10
C ALA A 112 -0.27 11.89 -3.52
N PHE A 113 -0.10 12.85 -4.44
CA PHE A 113 0.50 12.60 -5.74
C PHE A 113 1.93 12.05 -5.63
N ALA A 114 2.74 12.64 -4.74
CA ALA A 114 4.09 12.15 -4.49
C ALA A 114 4.10 10.72 -3.94
N HIS A 115 3.16 10.38 -3.05
CA HIS A 115 2.99 9.02 -2.55
C HIS A 115 2.66 8.02 -3.66
N ASP A 116 1.59 8.29 -4.42
CA ASP A 116 1.11 7.40 -5.49
C ASP A 116 2.18 7.15 -6.55
N LYS A 117 2.96 8.19 -6.85
CA LYS A 117 4.13 8.06 -7.71
C LYS A 117 5.15 7.05 -7.16
N LEU A 118 5.47 7.14 -5.87
CA LEU A 118 6.43 6.23 -5.26
C LEU A 118 5.92 4.77 -5.28
N VAL A 119 4.61 4.57 -5.12
CA VAL A 119 3.96 3.26 -5.29
C VAL A 119 4.16 2.73 -6.71
N LEU A 120 3.81 3.53 -7.72
CA LEU A 120 3.93 3.16 -9.14
C LEU A 120 5.39 2.91 -9.56
N GLN A 121 6.32 3.71 -9.05
CA GLN A 121 7.75 3.51 -9.30
C GLN A 121 8.30 2.24 -8.64
N ALA A 122 7.70 1.80 -7.54
CA ALA A 122 8.05 0.55 -6.87
C ALA A 122 7.41 -0.67 -7.54
N GLY A 123 6.39 -0.49 -8.39
CA GLY A 123 5.61 -1.59 -8.98
C GLY A 123 4.67 -2.27 -7.98
N ASP A 124 4.28 -1.57 -6.91
CA ASP A 124 3.45 -2.13 -5.84
C ASP A 124 1.97 -1.72 -5.95
N GLU A 125 1.52 -1.15 -7.07
CA GLU A 125 0.15 -0.63 -7.26
C GLU A 125 -0.97 -1.70 -7.21
N GLU A 126 -0.59 -2.98 -7.26
CA GLU A 126 -1.49 -4.11 -7.01
C GLU A 126 -1.72 -4.36 -5.52
N TYR A 127 -0.76 -4.00 -4.67
CA TYR A 127 -0.78 -4.23 -3.21
C TYR A 127 -1.11 -2.98 -2.42
N ALA A 128 -0.72 -1.81 -2.92
CA ALA A 128 -0.97 -0.52 -2.30
C ALA A 128 -2.07 0.23 -3.07
N PRO A 129 -3.22 0.54 -2.46
CA PRO A 129 -4.23 1.37 -3.12
C PRO A 129 -3.68 2.78 -3.39
N LEU A 130 -3.94 3.28 -4.59
CA LEU A 130 -3.59 4.65 -4.99
C LEU A 130 -4.66 5.63 -4.49
N ASN A 131 -4.24 6.82 -4.10
CA ASN A 131 -5.13 7.95 -3.87
C ASN A 131 -5.86 8.37 -5.16
N PHE A 132 -5.19 8.25 -6.31
CA PHE A 132 -5.68 8.61 -7.63
C PHE A 132 -5.60 7.40 -8.58
N PRO A 133 -6.65 6.54 -8.60
CA PRO A 133 -6.65 5.31 -9.40
C PRO A 133 -6.48 5.52 -10.92
N CYS A 134 -6.82 6.72 -11.43
CA CYS A 134 -6.64 7.07 -12.84
C CYS A 134 -5.19 6.96 -13.34
N PHE A 135 -4.20 7.01 -12.44
CA PHE A 135 -2.80 6.83 -12.83
C PHE A 135 -2.44 5.39 -13.20
N LYS A 136 -3.29 4.39 -12.86
CA LYS A 136 -3.08 3.00 -13.33
C LYS A 136 -3.20 2.88 -14.85
N SER A 137 -4.09 3.66 -15.45
CA SER A 137 -4.38 3.66 -16.89
C SER A 137 -3.56 4.67 -17.67
N GLU A 138 -2.71 5.46 -17.01
CA GLU A 138 -1.95 6.52 -17.66
C GLU A 138 -0.87 5.89 -18.57
N PRO A 139 -0.96 6.04 -19.92
CA PRO A 139 -0.09 5.35 -20.89
C PRO A 139 1.40 5.69 -20.72
N SER A 140 1.66 6.80 -20.04
CA SER A 140 2.97 7.26 -19.66
C SER A 140 3.03 7.26 -18.13
N ARG A 141 3.69 6.28 -17.51
CA ARG A 141 4.15 6.27 -16.10
C ARG A 141 5.12 7.44 -15.77
N THR A 142 4.99 8.54 -16.49
CA THR A 142 5.99 9.57 -16.78
C THR A 142 5.59 10.92 -16.18
N PHE A 143 4.41 11.10 -15.60
CA PHE A 143 3.98 12.44 -15.17
C PHE A 143 4.69 13.02 -13.95
N LEU A 144 5.72 12.36 -13.43
CA LEU A 144 6.63 12.94 -12.45
C LEU A 144 8.10 12.50 -12.70
N LEU A 145 8.57 12.37 -13.94
CA LEU A 145 9.99 12.00 -14.16
C LEU A 145 10.96 13.05 -13.60
N GLN A 146 12.14 12.59 -13.22
CA GLN A 146 13.27 13.42 -12.79
C GLN A 146 13.57 14.57 -13.76
N GLU A 147 13.19 14.44 -15.04
CA GLU A 147 13.33 15.50 -16.03
C GLU A 147 12.56 16.76 -15.67
N ASP A 148 11.31 16.66 -15.22
CA ASP A 148 10.51 17.87 -14.94
C ASP A 148 10.93 18.51 -13.63
N LEU A 149 11.34 17.73 -12.62
CA LEU A 149 12.00 18.25 -11.42
C LEU A 149 13.38 18.86 -11.73
N ARG A 150 14.15 18.29 -12.67
CA ARG A 150 15.41 18.87 -13.17
C ARG A 150 15.17 20.15 -13.97
N LYS A 151 14.15 20.18 -14.83
CA LYS A 151 13.72 21.35 -15.62
C LYS A 151 13.21 22.45 -14.68
N TYR A 152 12.37 22.13 -13.71
CA TYR A 152 11.90 23.06 -12.67
C TYR A 152 13.05 23.61 -11.82
N LYS A 153 14.00 22.77 -11.38
CA LYS A 153 15.23 23.23 -10.70
C LYS A 153 16.05 24.16 -11.59
N LYS A 154 16.24 23.82 -12.88
CA LYS A 154 16.96 24.67 -13.85
C LYS A 154 16.27 26.02 -14.09
N GLN A 155 14.94 26.06 -14.09
CA GLN A 155 14.17 27.29 -14.33
C GLN A 155 14.19 28.25 -13.12
N ASN A 156 14.23 27.71 -11.90
CA ASN A 156 14.23 28.52 -10.68
C ASN A 156 15.64 28.93 -10.18
N ILE A 157 16.71 28.27 -10.65
CA ILE A 157 18.09 28.69 -10.38
C ILE A 157 18.51 29.92 -11.23
N LYS A 158 17.83 30.18 -12.35
CA LYS A 158 18.11 31.33 -13.24
C LYS A 158 17.39 32.64 -12.84
N LYS A 159 16.69 32.66 -11.70
CA LYS A 159 15.91 33.82 -11.21
C LYS A 159 16.47 34.43 -9.92
N ILE A 160 17.73 34.13 -9.56
CA ILE A 160 18.48 34.74 -8.47
C ILE A 160 19.70 35.43 -9.07
#